data_AF-A0A7X3MDS6-F1
#
_entry.id   AF-A0A7X3MDS6-F1
#
_cell.length_a   1.000
_cell.length_b   1.000
_cell.length_c   1.000
_cell.angle_alpha   90.00
_cell.angle_beta   90.00
_cell.angle_gamma   90.00
#
_symmetry.space_group_name_H-M   'P 1'
#
loop_
_entity.id
_entity.type
_entity.pdbx_description
1 polymer ?
#
loop_
_entity_poly.entity_id
_entity_poly.type
_entity_poly.pdbx_seq_one_letter_code
_entity_poly.pdbx_strand_id
1 'polypeptide(L)'
;MKKTGLLILLSCGMICGCSKEYIEMDILSSNNTTSGNWYELDIDVIADKDDVSDKEACSREIIQHILDNDFHSTRFSFDINGYPNNVSVDVFTSEKMHKKVRKLILLNTLQNLIQKTLMYKIISKTIQENLKYNTNKIYLMAGLRFATRCRKVENHVLSEISPLNSLIFHFPA
;
A
#
# COMPACT_ATOMS: atom_id res chain seq x y z
N MET A 1 41.89 -61.66 31.69
CA MET A 1 40.68 -61.37 30.89
C MET A 1 39.79 -60.31 31.58
N LYS A 2 40.26 -59.06 31.79
CA LYS A 2 39.47 -58.00 32.46
C LYS A 2 39.63 -56.59 31.86
N LYS A 3 40.19 -56.47 30.65
CA LYS A 3 40.43 -55.15 30.00
C LYS A 3 39.56 -54.91 28.75
N THR A 4 38.87 -55.93 28.26
CA THR A 4 37.99 -55.85 27.09
C THR A 4 36.59 -55.34 27.41
N GLY A 5 36.12 -55.48 28.66
CA GLY A 5 34.79 -54.99 29.07
C GLY A 5 34.69 -53.46 29.24
N LEU A 6 35.81 -52.76 29.42
CA LEU A 6 35.81 -51.30 29.64
C LEU A 6 35.82 -50.49 28.33
N LEU A 7 36.24 -51.10 27.21
CA LEU A 7 36.26 -50.46 25.90
C LEU A 7 34.87 -50.41 25.24
N ILE A 8 33.97 -51.34 25.57
CA ILE A 8 32.62 -51.37 25.01
C ILE A 8 31.78 -50.19 25.55
N LEU A 9 32.01 -49.78 26.81
CA LEU A 9 31.33 -48.62 27.42
C LEU A 9 31.79 -47.27 26.85
N LEU A 10 33.00 -47.17 26.29
CA LEU A 10 33.47 -45.94 25.63
C LEU A 10 32.92 -45.74 24.20
N SER A 11 32.35 -46.79 23.58
CA SER A 11 31.85 -46.72 22.20
C SER A 11 30.40 -46.26 22.08
N CYS A 12 29.64 -46.21 23.18
CA CYS A 12 28.23 -45.80 23.18
C CYS A 12 28.03 -44.27 23.20
N GLY A 13 29.09 -43.48 23.39
CA GLY A 13 29.03 -42.01 23.41
C GLY A 13 29.06 -41.34 22.03
N MET A 14 29.26 -42.11 20.95
CA MET A 14 29.43 -41.58 19.59
C MET A 14 28.19 -41.72 18.69
N ILE A 15 27.06 -42.22 19.21
CA ILE A 15 25.75 -42.11 18.55
C ILE A 15 25.00 -40.94 19.19
N CYS A 16 25.66 -39.78 19.30
CA CYS A 16 24.95 -38.52 19.45
C CYS A 16 24.39 -38.21 18.06
N GLY A 17 23.25 -38.82 17.74
CA GLY A 17 22.50 -38.46 16.55
C GLY A 17 22.23 -36.96 16.63
N CYS A 18 22.68 -36.20 15.64
CA CYS A 18 22.10 -34.91 15.35
C CYS A 18 20.66 -35.16 14.93
N SER A 19 19.75 -35.37 15.89
CA SER A 19 18.33 -35.34 15.64
C SER A 19 18.04 -33.94 15.12
N LYS A 20 17.79 -33.84 13.82
CA LYS A 20 17.20 -32.62 13.27
C LYS A 20 15.92 -32.40 14.04
N GLU A 21 15.78 -31.22 14.62
CA GLU A 21 14.55 -30.81 15.28
C GLU A 21 13.48 -30.73 14.19
N TYR A 22 12.53 -31.66 14.22
CA TYR A 22 11.39 -31.68 13.29
C TYR A 22 10.46 -30.52 13.65
N ILE A 23 10.11 -29.72 12.65
CA ILE A 23 9.15 -28.62 12.82
C ILE A 23 7.76 -29.18 12.55
N GLU A 24 6.95 -29.30 13.60
CA GLU A 24 5.53 -29.62 13.48
C GLU A 24 4.79 -28.49 12.73
N MET A 25 3.90 -28.86 11.81
CA MET A 25 3.17 -27.91 10.99
C MET A 25 2.16 -27.12 11.84
N ASP A 26 2.19 -25.79 11.75
CA ASP A 26 1.29 -24.94 12.53
C ASP A 26 1.05 -23.56 11.87
N ILE A 27 0.03 -22.85 12.34
CA ILE A 27 -0.33 -21.51 11.85
C ILE A 27 0.53 -20.44 12.53
N LEU A 28 1.18 -19.60 11.73
CA LEU A 28 1.92 -18.42 12.20
C LEU A 28 1.04 -17.17 12.21
N SER A 29 0.17 -17.03 11.21
CA SER A 29 -0.78 -15.92 11.13
C SER A 29 -1.96 -16.29 10.23
N SER A 30 -3.09 -15.65 10.46
CA SER A 30 -4.28 -15.81 9.63
C SER A 30 -4.99 -14.47 9.45
N ASN A 31 -5.63 -14.32 8.29
CA ASN A 31 -6.49 -13.19 7.97
C ASN A 31 -7.68 -13.69 7.14
N ASN A 32 -8.85 -13.13 7.39
CA ASN A 32 -10.04 -13.39 6.60
C ASN A 32 -10.49 -12.15 5.86
N THR A 33 -10.97 -12.35 4.63
CA THR A 33 -11.58 -11.30 3.83
C THR A 33 -12.96 -11.77 3.40
N THR A 34 -13.99 -10.96 3.66
CA THR A 34 -15.37 -11.29 3.27
C THR A 34 -15.96 -10.18 2.41
N SER A 35 -16.72 -10.58 1.38
CA SER A 35 -17.43 -9.65 0.48
C SER A 35 -18.71 -10.30 -0.02
N GLY A 36 -19.86 -9.86 0.50
CA GLY A 36 -21.14 -10.50 0.22
C GLY A 36 -21.11 -11.99 0.60
N ASN A 37 -21.28 -12.86 -0.39
CA ASN A 37 -21.29 -14.32 -0.22
C ASN A 37 -19.90 -14.96 -0.44
N TRP A 38 -18.85 -14.15 -0.52
CA TRP A 38 -17.48 -14.60 -0.76
C TRP A 38 -16.65 -14.52 0.52
N TYR A 39 -15.94 -15.60 0.84
CA TYR A 39 -15.06 -15.72 1.99
C TYR A 39 -13.69 -16.25 1.55
N GLU A 40 -12.64 -15.47 1.78
CA GLU A 40 -11.24 -15.86 1.55
C GLU A 40 -10.50 -15.99 2.88
N LEU A 41 -9.64 -17.01 2.95
CA LEU A 41 -8.76 -17.28 4.07
C LEU A 41 -7.30 -17.19 3.60
N ASP A 42 -6.56 -16.22 4.13
CA ASP A 42 -5.12 -16.09 3.93
C ASP A 42 -4.40 -16.57 5.20
N ILE A 43 -3.51 -17.54 5.07
CA ILE A 43 -2.76 -18.09 6.20
C ILE A 43 -1.26 -18.16 5.91
N ASP A 44 -0.47 -17.90 6.95
CA ASP A 44 0.96 -18.19 6.98
C ASP A 44 1.17 -19.48 7.79
N VAL A 45 1.80 -20.50 7.21
CA VAL A 45 2.05 -21.80 7.85
C VAL A 45 3.55 -21.98 8.08
N ILE A 46 3.94 -22.54 9.23
CA ILE A 46 5.28 -23.09 9.42
C ILE A 46 5.26 -24.59 9.12
N ALA A 47 6.27 -25.09 8.42
CA ALA A 47 6.42 -26.52 8.13
C ALA A 47 7.91 -26.90 8.05
N ASP A 48 8.23 -28.17 8.27
CA ASP A 48 9.61 -28.64 8.12
C ASP A 48 10.10 -28.49 6.67
N LYS A 49 11.41 -28.33 6.52
CA LYS A 49 12.04 -28.19 5.20
C LYS A 49 11.84 -29.44 4.34
N ASP A 50 11.84 -30.62 4.96
CA ASP A 50 11.67 -31.88 4.26
C ASP A 50 10.22 -31.99 3.73
N ASP A 51 9.21 -31.51 4.48
CA ASP A 51 7.81 -31.45 4.03
C ASP A 51 7.63 -30.49 2.84
N VAL A 52 8.22 -29.29 2.94
CA VAL A 52 8.15 -28.26 1.86
C VAL A 52 8.84 -28.72 0.56
N SER A 53 9.72 -29.73 0.63
CA SER A 53 10.40 -30.26 -0.55
C SER A 53 9.43 -30.95 -1.54
N ASP A 54 8.40 -31.61 -1.01
CA ASP A 54 7.26 -32.11 -1.79
C ASP A 54 6.06 -31.17 -1.60
N LYS A 55 6.00 -30.17 -2.48
CA LYS A 55 4.95 -29.14 -2.43
C LYS A 55 3.54 -29.71 -2.53
N GLU A 56 3.35 -30.81 -3.26
CA GLU A 56 2.02 -31.38 -3.46
C GLU A 56 1.55 -32.13 -2.20
N ALA A 57 2.45 -32.90 -1.58
CA ALA A 57 2.19 -33.54 -0.29
C ALA A 57 1.94 -32.51 0.81
N CYS A 58 2.81 -31.50 0.93
CA CYS A 58 2.66 -30.41 1.90
C CYS A 58 1.33 -29.66 1.71
N SER A 59 0.94 -29.37 0.46
CA SER A 59 -0.34 -28.70 0.19
C SER A 59 -1.54 -29.54 0.61
N ARG A 60 -1.52 -30.85 0.37
CA ARG A 60 -2.60 -31.76 0.82
C ARG A 60 -2.70 -31.84 2.33
N GLU A 61 -1.56 -31.90 3.01
CA GLU A 61 -1.49 -31.93 4.48
C GLU A 61 -2.05 -30.64 5.09
N ILE A 62 -1.69 -29.47 4.56
CA ILE A 62 -2.26 -28.19 4.99
C ILE A 62 -3.79 -28.16 4.82
N ILE A 63 -4.30 -28.61 3.67
CA ILE A 63 -5.75 -28.68 3.43
C ILE A 63 -6.41 -29.63 4.44
N GLN A 64 -5.79 -30.78 4.71
CA GLN A 64 -6.32 -31.73 5.68
C GLN A 64 -6.38 -31.12 7.08
N HIS A 65 -5.33 -30.42 7.52
CA HIS A 65 -5.33 -29.71 8.80
C HIS A 65 -6.39 -28.60 8.89
N ILE A 66 -6.71 -27.92 7.78
CA ILE A 66 -7.82 -26.96 7.73
C ILE A 66 -9.18 -27.67 7.89
N LEU A 67 -9.35 -28.81 7.20
CA LEU A 67 -10.60 -29.59 7.22
C LEU A 67 -10.86 -30.21 8.59
N ASP A 68 -9.82 -30.81 9.18
CA ASP A 68 -9.84 -31.45 10.51
C ASP A 68 -9.78 -30.40 11.63
N ASN A 69 -9.34 -29.18 11.30
CA ASN A 69 -9.27 -28.02 12.18
C ASN A 69 -8.46 -28.30 13.45
N ASP A 70 -7.27 -28.86 13.24
CA ASP A 70 -6.42 -29.48 14.25
C ASP A 70 -4.99 -28.92 14.31
N PHE A 71 -4.75 -27.76 13.68
CA PHE A 71 -3.52 -27.01 13.94
C PHE A 71 -3.35 -26.74 15.44
N HIS A 72 -2.11 -26.89 15.93
CA HIS A 72 -1.83 -26.84 17.36
C HIS A 72 -2.18 -25.49 17.99
N SER A 73 -1.79 -24.39 17.35
CA SER A 73 -1.95 -23.03 17.90
C SER A 73 -3.30 -22.38 17.58
N THR A 74 -3.97 -22.82 16.51
CA THR A 74 -5.07 -22.07 15.90
C THR A 74 -6.22 -22.98 15.54
N ARG A 75 -7.43 -22.58 15.93
CA ARG A 75 -8.68 -23.25 15.55
C ARG A 75 -9.59 -22.27 14.81
N PHE A 76 -9.99 -22.62 13.61
CA PHE A 76 -10.92 -21.82 12.80
C PHE A 76 -12.37 -22.11 13.21
N SER A 77 -13.23 -21.10 13.18
CA SER A 77 -14.68 -21.29 13.28
C SER A 77 -15.27 -21.14 11.89
N PHE A 78 -15.98 -22.18 11.45
CA PHE A 78 -16.70 -22.23 10.18
C PHE A 78 -18.21 -22.08 10.38
N ASP A 79 -18.67 -21.74 11.58
CA ASP A 79 -20.10 -21.75 11.94
C ASP A 79 -20.88 -20.61 11.29
N ILE A 80 -20.24 -19.46 11.05
CA ILE A 80 -20.88 -18.26 10.52
C ILE A 80 -20.77 -18.20 8.99
N ASN A 81 -19.56 -18.37 8.46
CA ASN A 81 -19.26 -18.19 7.05
C ASN A 81 -19.14 -19.50 6.27
N GLY A 82 -19.24 -20.66 6.94
CA GLY A 82 -18.91 -21.95 6.35
C GLY A 82 -17.40 -22.08 6.06
N TYR A 83 -17.07 -23.03 5.19
CA TYR A 83 -15.71 -23.16 4.66
C TYR A 83 -15.38 -22.03 3.67
N PRO A 84 -14.12 -21.57 3.61
CA PRO A 84 -13.70 -20.53 2.67
C PRO A 84 -13.87 -20.97 1.20
N ASN A 85 -14.24 -20.01 0.35
CA ASN A 85 -14.30 -20.18 -1.10
C ASN A 85 -12.90 -20.26 -1.71
N ASN A 86 -11.93 -19.59 -1.09
CA ASN A 86 -10.54 -19.55 -1.52
C ASN A 86 -9.61 -19.57 -0.30
N VAL A 87 -8.54 -20.36 -0.38
CA VAL A 87 -7.49 -20.43 0.64
C VAL A 87 -6.16 -20.09 -0.02
N SER A 88 -5.51 -19.03 0.45
CA SER A 88 -4.15 -18.67 0.07
C SER A 88 -3.20 -18.99 1.22
N VAL A 89 -2.09 -19.66 0.91
CA VAL A 89 -1.14 -20.12 1.93
C VAL A 89 0.28 -19.72 1.56
N ASP A 90 0.95 -19.03 2.49
CA ASP A 90 2.40 -18.82 2.45
C ASP A 90 3.08 -19.77 3.46
N VAL A 91 3.97 -20.64 2.96
CA VAL A 91 4.66 -21.65 3.81
C VAL A 91 6.09 -21.20 4.13
N PHE A 92 6.45 -21.28 5.41
CA PHE A 92 7.75 -20.87 5.93
C PHE A 92 8.44 -22.03 6.66
N THR A 93 9.76 -22.16 6.49
CA THR A 93 10.54 -23.17 7.23
C THR A 93 11.09 -22.67 8.56
N SER A 94 10.79 -21.41 8.94
CA SER A 94 11.15 -20.85 10.25
C SER A 94 10.39 -19.56 10.55
N GLU A 95 10.08 -19.34 11.83
CA GLU A 95 9.49 -18.07 12.28
C GLU A 95 10.38 -16.84 11.99
N LYS A 96 11.71 -17.02 12.05
CA LYS A 96 12.65 -15.91 11.80
C LYS A 96 12.51 -15.41 10.36
N MET A 97 12.34 -16.33 9.40
CA MET A 97 12.10 -15.98 8.00
C MET A 97 10.75 -15.29 7.83
N HIS A 98 9.69 -15.85 8.43
CA HIS A 98 8.35 -15.23 8.43
C HIS A 98 8.39 -13.78 8.92
N LYS A 99 8.93 -13.54 10.12
CA LYS A 99 9.07 -12.20 10.72
C LYS A 99 9.84 -11.24 9.81
N LYS A 100 10.91 -11.72 9.16
CA LYS A 100 11.70 -10.92 8.22
C LYS A 100 10.90 -10.55 6.96
N VAL A 101 10.21 -11.52 6.35
CA VAL A 101 9.40 -11.30 5.15
C VAL A 101 8.25 -10.33 5.44
N ARG A 102 7.49 -10.54 6.53
CA ARG A 102 6.40 -9.65 6.92
C ARG A 102 6.90 -8.21 7.16
N LYS A 103 8.05 -8.05 7.81
CA LYS A 103 8.67 -6.72 8.00
C LYS A 103 9.04 -6.05 6.67
N LEU A 104 9.58 -6.80 5.71
CA LEU A 104 9.91 -6.27 4.38
C LEU A 104 8.66 -5.86 3.61
N ILE A 105 7.59 -6.67 3.65
CA ILE A 105 6.30 -6.34 3.02
C ILE A 105 5.72 -5.05 3.62
N LEU A 106 5.73 -4.93 4.96
CA LEU A 106 5.27 -3.72 5.65
C LEU A 106 6.09 -2.50 5.26
N LEU A 107 7.42 -2.62 5.24
CA LEU A 107 8.31 -1.52 4.87
C LEU A 107 8.06 -1.07 3.42
N ASN A 108 7.94 -2.01 2.48
CA ASN A 108 7.67 -1.71 1.08
C ASN A 108 6.29 -1.06 0.88
N THR A 109 5.27 -1.54 1.60
CA THR A 109 3.92 -0.97 1.55
C THR A 109 3.91 0.46 2.08
N LEU A 110 4.57 0.71 3.22
CA LEU A 110 4.73 2.06 3.78
C LEU A 110 5.47 2.98 2.82
N GLN A 111 6.59 2.52 2.24
CA GLN A 111 7.33 3.29 1.25
C GLN A 111 6.46 3.66 0.05
N ASN A 112 5.67 2.71 -0.49
CA ASN A 112 4.77 2.97 -1.60
C ASN A 112 3.68 4.00 -1.23
N LEU A 113 3.07 3.88 -0.06
CA LEU A 113 2.08 4.84 0.43
C LEU A 113 2.68 6.25 0.60
N ILE A 114 3.90 6.35 1.12
CA ILE A 114 4.61 7.63 1.25
C ILE A 114 4.87 8.23 -0.13
N GLN A 115 5.34 7.43 -1.10
CA GLN A 115 5.56 7.90 -2.48
C GLN A 115 4.26 8.41 -3.12
N LYS A 116 3.16 7.66 -3.00
CA LYS A 116 1.84 8.10 -3.49
C LYS A 116 1.38 9.40 -2.82
N THR A 117 1.58 9.52 -1.50
CA THR A 117 1.20 10.71 -0.74
C THR A 117 2.01 11.94 -1.16
N LEU A 118 3.33 11.77 -1.35
CA LEU A 118 4.21 12.83 -1.85
C LEU A 118 3.80 13.27 -3.26
N MET A 119 3.53 12.31 -4.14
CA MET A 119 3.05 12.58 -5.50
C MET A 119 1.75 13.40 -5.48
N TYR A 120 0.76 12.99 -4.68
CA TYR A 120 -0.49 13.72 -4.53
C TYR A 120 -0.27 15.15 -3.99
N LYS A 121 0.64 15.32 -3.02
CA LYS A 121 0.97 16.63 -2.46
C LYS A 121 1.63 17.56 -3.49
N ILE A 122 2.51 17.02 -4.34
CA ILE A 122 3.13 17.78 -5.44
C ILE A 122 2.07 18.19 -6.45
N ILE A 123 1.27 17.24 -6.95
CA ILE A 123 0.23 17.49 -7.95
C ILE A 123 -0.77 18.54 -7.45
N SER A 124 -1.28 18.36 -6.22
CA SER A 124 -2.23 19.32 -5.63
C SER A 124 -1.65 20.72 -5.52
N LYS A 125 -0.38 20.87 -5.09
CA LYS A 125 0.29 22.17 -5.03
C LYS A 125 0.42 22.81 -6.42
N THR A 126 0.85 22.05 -7.43
CA THR A 126 0.99 22.54 -8.80
C THR A 126 -0.35 22.98 -9.39
N ILE A 127 -1.43 22.23 -9.16
CA ILE A 127 -2.78 22.62 -9.60
C ILE A 127 -3.19 23.94 -8.94
N GLN A 128 -2.97 24.10 -7.64
CA GLN A 128 -3.30 25.34 -6.92
C GLN A 128 -2.54 26.55 -7.46
N GLU A 129 -1.24 26.41 -7.75
CA GLU A 129 -0.41 27.47 -8.32
C GLU A 129 -0.88 27.87 -9.74
N ASN A 130 -1.19 26.89 -10.59
CA ASN A 130 -1.71 27.14 -11.94
C ASN A 130 -3.08 27.82 -11.93
N LEU A 131 -3.98 27.40 -11.04
CA LEU A 131 -5.29 28.04 -10.86
C LEU A 131 -5.12 29.50 -10.43
N LYS A 132 -4.21 29.77 -9.48
CA LYS A 132 -3.92 31.14 -9.02
C LYS A 132 -3.35 32.00 -10.15
N TYR A 133 -2.39 31.49 -10.93
CA TYR A 133 -1.82 32.20 -12.08
C TYR A 133 -2.88 32.55 -13.13
N ASN A 134 -3.71 31.57 -13.52
CA ASN A 134 -4.76 31.79 -14.52
C ASN A 134 -5.79 32.81 -14.04
N THR A 135 -6.18 32.74 -12.77
CA THR A 135 -7.11 33.71 -12.15
C THR A 135 -6.54 35.13 -12.21
N ASN A 136 -5.29 35.31 -11.78
CA ASN A 136 -4.63 36.63 -11.83
C ASN A 136 -4.50 37.17 -13.27
N LYS A 137 -4.20 36.30 -14.24
CA LYS A 137 -4.12 36.68 -15.66
C LYS A 137 -5.47 37.15 -16.18
N ILE A 138 -6.57 36.49 -15.80
CA ILE A 138 -7.93 36.91 -16.18
C ILE A 138 -8.23 38.30 -15.61
N TYR A 139 -7.95 38.53 -14.33
CA TYR A 139 -8.17 39.84 -13.70
C TYR A 139 -7.36 40.96 -14.36
N LEU A 140 -6.08 40.70 -14.69
CA LEU A 140 -5.23 41.67 -15.39
C LEU A 140 -5.78 42.02 -16.78
N MET A 141 -6.19 41.00 -17.55
CA MET A 141 -6.77 41.20 -18.88
C MET A 141 -8.10 41.96 -18.83
N ALA A 142 -8.95 41.67 -17.84
CA ALA A 142 -10.20 42.39 -17.63
C ALA A 142 -9.95 43.87 -17.29
N GLY A 143 -9.00 44.15 -16.40
CA GLY A 143 -8.59 45.53 -16.05
C GLY A 143 -8.04 46.31 -17.25
N LEU A 144 -7.17 45.68 -18.06
CA LEU A 144 -6.62 46.30 -19.26
C LEU A 144 -7.71 46.64 -20.29
N ARG A 145 -8.68 45.73 -20.49
CA ARG A 145 -9.85 45.97 -21.37
C ARG A 145 -10.69 47.15 -20.86
N PHE A 146 -10.92 47.23 -19.55
CA PHE A 146 -11.66 48.33 -18.95
C PHE A 146 -10.94 49.67 -19.14
N ALA A 147 -9.65 49.75 -18.81
CA ALA A 147 -8.85 50.97 -18.97
C ALA A 147 -8.80 51.45 -20.44
N THR A 148 -8.66 50.52 -21.39
CA THR A 148 -8.67 50.83 -22.82
C THR A 148 -10.03 51.41 -23.26
N ARG A 149 -11.13 50.88 -22.72
CA ARG A 149 -12.48 51.37 -23.00
C ARG A 149 -12.71 52.76 -22.43
N CYS A 150 -12.28 53.02 -21.18
CA CYS A 150 -12.36 54.36 -20.59
C CYS A 150 -11.56 55.39 -21.40
N ARG A 151 -10.32 55.08 -21.78
CA ARG A 151 -9.49 55.96 -22.62
C ARG A 151 -10.15 56.26 -23.98
N LYS A 152 -10.82 55.28 -24.58
CA LYS A 152 -11.54 55.49 -25.85
C LYS A 152 -12.73 56.44 -25.69
N VAL A 153 -13.47 56.34 -24.57
CA VAL A 153 -14.57 57.26 -24.25
C VAL A 153 -14.03 58.65 -23.98
N GLU A 154 -12.97 58.78 -23.18
CA GLU A 154 -12.32 60.06 -22.88
C GLU A 154 -11.83 60.77 -24.16
N ASN A 155 -11.14 60.04 -25.04
CA ASN A 155 -10.72 60.57 -26.34
C ASN A 155 -11.89 60.97 -27.24
N HIS A 156 -13.00 60.23 -27.22
CA HIS A 156 -14.21 60.59 -27.97
C HIS A 156 -14.82 61.88 -27.44
N VAL A 157 -15.00 61.99 -26.12
CA VAL A 157 -15.49 63.21 -25.48
C VAL A 157 -14.59 64.39 -25.84
N LEU A 158 -13.27 64.27 -25.66
CA LEU A 158 -12.30 65.31 -26.03
C LEU A 158 -12.37 65.74 -27.51
N SER A 159 -12.68 64.80 -28.42
CA SER A 159 -12.86 65.10 -29.84
C SER A 159 -14.16 65.85 -30.15
N GLU A 160 -15.21 65.67 -29.35
CA GLU A 160 -16.48 66.41 -29.47
C GLU A 160 -16.40 67.83 -28.87
N ILE A 161 -15.63 68.02 -27.78
CA ILE A 161 -15.46 69.34 -27.15
C ILE A 161 -14.42 70.22 -27.88
N SER A 162 -13.43 69.63 -28.54
CA SER A 162 -12.42 70.38 -29.31
C SER A 162 -12.99 71.42 -30.28
N PRO A 163 -13.99 71.09 -31.14
CA PRO A 163 -14.59 72.08 -32.03
C PRO A 163 -15.42 73.16 -31.30
N LEU A 164 -16.02 72.84 -30.14
CA LEU A 164 -16.79 73.80 -29.33
C LEU A 164 -15.92 74.89 -28.68
N ASN A 165 -14.67 74.57 -28.34
CA ASN A 165 -13.72 75.54 -27.77
C ASN A 165 -13.22 76.61 -28.76
N SER A 166 -13.53 76.45 -30.06
CA SER A 166 -13.24 77.45 -31.10
C SER A 166 -14.40 78.43 -31.34
N LEU A 167 -15.55 78.24 -30.67
CA LEU A 167 -16.70 79.12 -30.79
C LEU A 167 -16.49 80.39 -29.94
N ILE A 168 -16.09 81.49 -30.60
CA ILE A 168 -16.04 82.81 -29.96
C ILE A 168 -17.48 83.34 -29.87
N PHE A 169 -18.03 83.41 -28.66
CA PHE A 169 -19.31 84.08 -28.41
C PHE A 169 -19.11 85.60 -28.44
N HIS A 170 -19.63 86.25 -29.48
CA HIS A 170 -19.79 87.70 -29.50
C HIS A 170 -21.11 88.07 -28.81
N PHE A 171 -21.01 88.72 -27.65
CA PHE A 171 -22.14 89.37 -27.01
C PHE A 171 -22.22 90.83 -27.49
N PRO A 172 -23.35 91.26 -28.07
CA PRO A 172 -23.55 92.66 -28.41
C PRO A 172 -23.70 93.50 -27.13
N ALA A 173 -23.08 94.68 -27.13
CA ALA A 173 -23.03 95.64 -26.02
C ALA A 173 -24.40 96.27 -25.71
#